data_AF-A0A7S2ST41-F1
#
_entry.id   AF-A0A7S2ST41-F1
#
_cell.length_a   1.000
_cell.length_b   1.000
_cell.length_c   1.000
_cell.angle_alpha   90.00
_cell.angle_beta   90.00
_cell.angle_gamma   90.00
#
_symmetry.space_group_name_H-M   'P 1'
#
loop_
_entity.id
_entity.type
_entity.pdbx_description
1 polymer ?
#
loop_
_entity_poly.entity_id
_entity_poly.type
_entity_poly.pdbx_seq_one_letter_code
_entity_poly.pdbx_strand_id
1 'polypeptide(L)'
;LVEKDWCSFGHMFEQRTFEASKEWSPVFLQFLDAVGQIHRQFPQAFEFSEDFLVLLADAVYARWFPTFIGDCEQVRESAYFAQATEATEKGVSFISFWVFAAHFFSEAIRNPSYAPSACPTILVPVFSTQSLELWAKLFLRNCEFSKPPGFAAFAMAAP
;
A
#
# COMPACT_ATOMS: atom_id res chain seq x y z
N LEU A 1 0.78 -12.62 -0.78
CA LEU A 1 0.88 -12.36 0.67
C LEU A 1 -0.32 -11.57 1.17
N VAL A 2 -0.51 -10.31 0.73
CA VAL A 2 -1.60 -9.43 1.21
C VAL A 2 -3.00 -10.06 1.03
N GLU A 3 -3.36 -10.51 -0.18
CA GLU A 3 -4.66 -11.15 -0.40
C GLU A 3 -4.92 -12.35 0.52
N LYS A 4 -3.91 -13.19 0.72
CA LYS A 4 -4.02 -14.38 1.55
C LYS A 4 -4.02 -14.01 3.03
N ASP A 5 -2.91 -13.47 3.53
CA ASP A 5 -2.68 -13.36 4.97
C ASP A 5 -3.36 -12.16 5.63
N TRP A 6 -3.83 -11.19 4.84
CA TRP A 6 -4.57 -10.03 5.34
C TRP A 6 -6.02 -10.05 4.89
N CYS A 7 -6.28 -10.17 3.59
CA CYS A 7 -7.64 -10.08 3.08
C CYS A 7 -8.47 -11.33 3.41
N SER A 8 -7.96 -12.55 3.15
CA SER A 8 -8.75 -13.77 3.39
C SER A 8 -8.76 -14.19 4.87
N PHE A 9 -7.68 -13.97 5.61
CA PHE A 9 -7.61 -14.24 7.06
C PHE A 9 -8.36 -13.23 7.94
N GLY A 10 -9.01 -12.22 7.33
CA GLY A 10 -9.98 -11.37 8.02
C GLY A 10 -9.39 -10.18 8.76
N HIS A 11 -8.32 -9.56 8.23
CA HIS A 11 -7.95 -8.24 8.72
C HIS A 11 -9.11 -7.25 8.49
N MET A 12 -9.53 -6.60 9.56
CA MET A 12 -10.68 -5.69 9.59
C MET A 12 -10.35 -4.34 8.92
N PHE A 13 -10.13 -4.33 7.60
CA PHE A 13 -9.69 -3.13 6.88
C PHE A 13 -10.67 -1.96 7.06
N GLU A 14 -11.98 -2.21 7.08
CA GLU A 14 -12.99 -1.17 7.28
C GLU A 14 -12.80 -0.47 8.63
N GLN A 15 -12.72 -1.27 9.70
CA GLN A 15 -12.64 -0.73 11.06
C GLN A 15 -11.27 -0.14 11.40
N ARG A 16 -10.19 -0.66 10.81
CA ARG A 16 -8.81 -0.27 11.14
C ARG A 16 -8.33 0.94 10.33
N THR A 17 -8.85 1.16 9.13
CA THR A 17 -8.38 2.25 8.24
C THR A 17 -9.25 3.51 8.32
N PHE A 18 -10.53 3.39 8.69
CA PHE A 18 -11.44 4.52 8.76
C PHE A 18 -11.22 5.35 10.03
N GLU A 19 -10.74 6.59 9.89
CA GLU A 19 -10.34 7.46 11.01
C GLU A 19 -11.48 7.72 12.03
N ALA A 20 -12.73 7.70 11.59
CA ALA A 20 -13.88 7.89 12.47
C ALA A 20 -14.28 6.61 13.24
N SER A 21 -13.63 5.48 12.98
CA SER A 21 -13.86 4.22 13.72
C SER A 21 -13.24 4.29 15.11
N LYS A 22 -13.96 3.80 16.12
CA LYS A 22 -13.41 3.61 17.48
C LYS A 22 -12.27 2.60 17.53
N GLU A 23 -12.19 1.75 16.52
CA GLU A 23 -11.18 0.69 16.39
C GLU A 23 -10.04 1.05 15.43
N TRP A 24 -9.99 2.31 14.98
CA TRP A 24 -8.96 2.78 14.07
C TRP A 24 -7.56 2.50 14.63
N SER A 25 -6.71 1.87 13.82
CA SER A 25 -5.34 1.55 14.18
C SER A 25 -4.50 1.26 12.93
N PRO A 26 -3.28 1.81 12.81
CA PRO A 26 -2.46 1.71 11.61
C PRO A 26 -1.74 0.36 11.47
N VAL A 27 -2.39 -0.76 11.79
CA VAL A 27 -1.77 -2.10 11.84
C VAL A 27 -1.20 -2.51 10.47
N PHE A 28 -1.97 -2.31 9.39
CA PHE A 28 -1.49 -2.62 8.05
C PHE A 28 -0.35 -1.69 7.63
N LEU A 29 -0.41 -0.40 8.02
CA LEU A 29 0.66 0.54 7.74
C LEU A 29 1.96 0.21 8.48
N GLN A 30 1.87 -0.28 9.72
CA GLN A 30 3.03 -0.78 10.47
C GLN A 30 3.67 -1.99 9.78
N PHE A 31 2.84 -2.89 9.23
CA PHE A 31 3.34 -3.99 8.41
C PHE A 31 4.07 -3.47 7.16
N LEU A 32 3.51 -2.51 6.43
CA LEU A 32 4.18 -1.92 5.27
C LEU A 32 5.49 -1.21 5.65
N ASP A 33 5.51 -0.49 6.77
CA ASP A 33 6.73 0.15 7.29
C ASP A 33 7.81 -0.90 7.58
N ALA A 34 7.45 -2.01 8.25
CA ALA A 34 8.37 -3.11 8.51
C ALA A 34 8.91 -3.74 7.22
N VAL A 35 8.07 -3.93 6.20
CA VAL A 35 8.51 -4.38 4.87
C VAL A 35 9.47 -3.35 4.25
N GLY A 36 9.19 -2.05 4.39
CA GLY A 36 10.07 -0.97 3.96
C GLY A 36 11.43 -0.96 4.67
N GLN A 37 11.49 -1.25 5.97
CA GLN A 37 12.76 -1.40 6.71
C GLN A 37 13.60 -2.54 6.13
N ILE A 38 12.97 -3.69 5.87
CA ILE A 38 13.68 -4.86 5.30
C ILE A 38 14.10 -4.58 3.85
N HIS A 39 13.24 -3.94 3.07
CA HIS A 39 13.53 -3.55 1.69
C HIS A 39 14.79 -2.67 1.59
N ARG A 40 14.92 -1.67 2.47
CA ARG A 40 16.11 -0.80 2.54
C ARG A 40 17.39 -1.56 2.93
N GLN A 41 17.29 -2.54 3.83
CA GLN A 41 18.45 -3.37 4.21
C GLN A 41 18.87 -4.35 3.10
N PHE A 42 17.94 -4.73 2.21
CA PHE A 42 18.17 -5.71 1.15
C PHE A 42 17.69 -5.20 -0.23
N PRO A 43 18.35 -4.18 -0.81
CA PRO A 43 17.87 -3.45 -1.98
C PRO A 43 17.75 -4.29 -3.26
N GLN A 44 18.33 -5.49 -3.30
CA GLN A 44 18.28 -6.39 -4.47
C GLN A 44 17.34 -7.59 -4.29
N ALA A 45 16.77 -7.78 -3.09
CA ALA A 45 16.03 -9.00 -2.75
C ALA A 45 14.55 -8.96 -3.17
N PHE A 46 14.00 -7.78 -3.43
CA PHE A 46 12.58 -7.58 -3.75
C PHE A 46 12.39 -7.05 -5.17
N GLU A 47 11.45 -7.63 -5.91
CA GLU A 47 11.10 -7.17 -7.26
C GLU A 47 10.33 -5.85 -7.24
N PHE A 48 9.55 -5.59 -6.19
CA PHE A 48 8.82 -4.33 -6.05
C PHE A 48 9.74 -3.22 -5.50
N SER A 49 9.48 -1.99 -5.91
CA SER A 49 10.14 -0.79 -5.40
C SER A 49 9.45 -0.26 -4.14
N GLU A 50 10.07 0.72 -3.47
CA GLU A 50 9.43 1.43 -2.36
C GLU A 50 8.16 2.18 -2.81
N ASP A 51 8.08 2.62 -4.08
CA ASP A 51 6.88 3.26 -4.65
C ASP A 51 5.67 2.33 -4.63
N PHE A 52 5.89 1.02 -4.80
CA PHE A 52 4.82 0.04 -4.66
C PHE A 52 4.20 0.06 -3.26
N LEU A 53 5.04 0.14 -2.22
CA LEU A 53 4.57 0.14 -0.83
C LEU A 53 3.79 1.42 -0.51
N VAL A 54 4.23 2.56 -1.05
CA VAL A 54 3.51 3.84 -0.93
C VAL A 54 2.16 3.77 -1.66
N LEU A 55 2.15 3.27 -2.90
CA LEU A 55 0.93 3.10 -3.69
C LEU A 55 -0.07 2.16 -3.01
N LEU A 56 0.41 1.08 -2.42
CA LEU A 56 -0.41 0.13 -1.65
C LEU A 56 -0.97 0.77 -0.37
N ALA A 57 -0.17 1.55 0.36
CA ALA A 57 -0.67 2.30 1.51
C ALA A 57 -1.80 3.27 1.09
N ASP A 58 -1.59 4.04 0.03
CA ASP A 58 -2.62 4.96 -0.47
C ASP A 58 -3.89 4.21 -0.91
N ALA A 59 -3.76 3.09 -1.62
CA ALA A 59 -4.90 2.28 -2.04
C ALA A 59 -5.75 1.77 -0.86
N VAL A 60 -5.11 1.37 0.24
CA VAL A 60 -5.78 0.89 1.45
C VAL A 60 -6.49 2.02 2.18
N TYR A 61 -5.80 3.13 2.45
CA TYR A 61 -6.35 4.21 3.27
C TYR A 61 -7.30 5.15 2.50
N ALA A 62 -7.13 5.28 1.19
CA ALA A 62 -8.06 6.02 0.34
C ALA A 62 -9.31 5.19 -0.01
N ARG A 63 -9.25 3.87 0.16
CA ARG A 63 -10.36 2.92 -0.06
C ARG A 63 -10.93 2.97 -1.48
N TRP A 64 -10.09 3.26 -2.46
CA TRP A 64 -10.51 3.39 -3.87
C TRP A 64 -10.81 2.06 -4.55
N PHE A 65 -10.23 0.96 -4.04
CA PHE A 65 -10.32 -0.35 -4.67
C PHE A 65 -11.18 -1.31 -3.85
N PRO A 66 -12.05 -2.11 -4.50
CA PRO A 66 -12.81 -3.17 -3.83
C PRO A 66 -11.94 -4.16 -3.06
N THR A 67 -10.67 -4.29 -3.43
CA THR A 67 -9.66 -5.17 -2.82
C THR A 67 -9.57 -5.04 -1.30
N PHE A 68 -9.77 -3.85 -0.74
CA PHE A 68 -9.59 -3.58 0.70
C PHE A 68 -10.89 -3.17 1.41
N ILE A 69 -12.05 -3.43 0.80
CA ILE A 69 -13.35 -3.12 1.39
C ILE A 69 -13.80 -4.24 2.33
N GLY A 70 -14.44 -3.86 3.43
CA GLY A 70 -15.02 -4.79 4.39
C GLY A 70 -14.01 -5.43 5.35
N ASP A 71 -14.54 -6.09 6.37
CA ASP A 71 -13.73 -6.63 7.47
C ASP A 71 -13.36 -8.11 7.32
N CYS A 72 -14.00 -8.82 6.40
CA CYS A 72 -13.72 -10.22 6.13
C CYS A 72 -14.02 -10.57 4.67
N GLU A 73 -13.56 -11.74 4.24
CA GLU A 73 -13.75 -12.24 2.88
C GLU A 73 -15.24 -12.31 2.49
N GLN A 74 -16.09 -12.87 3.34
CA GLN A 74 -17.53 -12.98 3.08
C GLN A 74 -18.20 -11.62 2.83
N VAL A 75 -17.85 -10.61 3.65
CA VAL A 75 -18.39 -9.25 3.48
C VAL A 75 -17.84 -8.62 2.20
N ARG A 76 -16.59 -8.87 1.86
CA ARG A 76 -15.96 -8.35 0.64
C ARG A 76 -16.56 -8.96 -0.62
N GLU A 77 -16.80 -10.26 -0.64
CA GLU A 77 -17.46 -10.94 -1.77
C GLU A 77 -18.86 -10.37 -1.99
N SER A 78 -19.66 -10.23 -0.93
CA SER A 78 -21.01 -9.65 -1.05
C SER A 78 -20.99 -8.20 -1.52
N ALA A 79 -20.05 -7.39 -1.03
CA ALA A 79 -19.84 -6.03 -1.51
C ALA A 79 -19.40 -5.99 -2.99
N TYR A 80 -18.52 -6.90 -3.40
CA TYR A 80 -18.08 -7.02 -4.79
C TYR A 80 -19.23 -7.39 -5.72
N PHE A 81 -20.07 -8.36 -5.34
CA PHE A 81 -21.25 -8.73 -6.13
C PHE A 81 -22.23 -7.56 -6.28
N ALA A 82 -22.53 -6.85 -5.17
CA ALA A 82 -23.40 -5.68 -5.21
C ALA A 82 -22.84 -4.59 -6.14
N GLN A 83 -21.55 -4.28 -6.02
CA GLN A 83 -20.88 -3.31 -6.88
C GLN A 83 -20.85 -3.76 -8.34
N ALA A 84 -20.62 -5.04 -8.62
CA ALA A 84 -20.59 -5.59 -9.98
C ALA A 84 -21.97 -5.51 -10.66
N THR A 85 -23.06 -5.74 -9.93
CA THR A 85 -24.42 -5.56 -10.44
C THR A 85 -24.68 -4.10 -10.81
N GLU A 86 -24.39 -3.16 -9.90
CA GLU A 86 -24.53 -1.73 -10.18
C GLU A 86 -23.63 -1.25 -11.33
N ALA A 87 -22.41 -1.78 -11.41
CA ALA A 87 -21.45 -1.41 -12.45
C ALA A 87 -21.94 -1.89 -13.82
N THR A 88 -22.51 -3.10 -13.90
CA THR A 88 -23.12 -3.64 -15.13
C THR A 88 -24.28 -2.76 -15.61
N GLU A 89 -25.12 -2.30 -14.70
CA GLU A 89 -26.24 -1.39 -15.02
C GLU A 89 -25.74 -0.02 -15.51
N LYS A 90 -24.63 0.47 -14.95
CA LYS A 90 -24.02 1.77 -15.29
C LYS A 90 -22.98 1.68 -16.42
N GLY A 91 -22.69 0.50 -16.96
CA GLY A 91 -21.65 0.27 -17.96
C GLY A 91 -20.21 0.50 -17.47
N VAL A 92 -19.99 0.42 -16.15
CA VAL A 92 -18.68 0.61 -15.50
C VAL A 92 -18.14 -0.76 -15.06
N SER A 93 -16.83 -0.89 -14.87
CA SER A 93 -16.21 -2.07 -14.25
C SER A 93 -15.26 -1.63 -13.16
N PHE A 94 -15.41 -2.20 -11.96
CA PHE A 94 -14.45 -2.00 -10.88
C PHE A 94 -13.29 -2.98 -11.03
N ILE A 95 -12.07 -2.46 -11.02
CA ILE A 95 -10.85 -3.26 -11.12
C ILE A 95 -10.23 -3.44 -9.73
N SER A 96 -9.60 -4.59 -9.50
CA SER A 96 -8.83 -4.80 -8.28
C SER A 96 -7.59 -3.90 -8.26
N PHE A 97 -7.09 -3.61 -7.07
CA PHE A 97 -5.83 -2.88 -6.89
C PHE A 97 -4.68 -3.52 -7.67
N TRP A 98 -4.60 -4.86 -7.70
CA TRP A 98 -3.51 -5.57 -8.37
C TRP A 98 -3.53 -5.37 -9.89
N VAL A 99 -4.72 -5.41 -10.50
CA VAL A 99 -4.88 -5.14 -11.94
C VAL A 99 -4.55 -3.68 -12.23
N PHE A 100 -5.03 -2.76 -11.40
CA PHE A 100 -4.70 -1.34 -11.54
C PHE A 100 -3.19 -1.08 -11.46
N ALA A 101 -2.52 -1.58 -10.43
CA ALA A 101 -1.08 -1.39 -10.23
C ALA A 101 -0.28 -2.00 -11.39
N ALA A 102 -0.60 -3.23 -11.79
CA ALA A 102 0.09 -3.91 -12.88
C ALA A 102 -0.15 -3.26 -14.26
N HIS A 103 -1.31 -2.65 -14.49
CA HIS A 103 -1.62 -2.03 -15.77
C HIS A 103 -1.10 -0.60 -15.89
N PHE A 104 -1.25 0.21 -14.84
CA PHE A 104 -0.96 1.65 -14.89
C PHE A 104 0.39 2.04 -14.32
N PHE A 105 1.00 1.19 -13.48
CA PHE A 105 2.23 1.52 -12.75
C PHE A 105 3.34 0.46 -12.89
N SER A 106 3.24 -0.50 -13.81
CA SER A 106 4.14 -1.67 -13.91
C SER A 106 5.62 -1.32 -13.77
N GLU A 107 6.08 -0.32 -14.51
CA GLU A 107 7.49 0.08 -14.51
C GLU A 107 7.85 0.90 -13.27
N ALA A 108 6.95 1.76 -12.80
CA ALA A 108 7.19 2.64 -11.65
C ALA A 108 7.28 1.87 -10.33
N ILE A 109 6.56 0.76 -10.21
CA ILE A 109 6.53 -0.09 -9.00
C ILE A 109 7.57 -1.20 -9.01
N ARG A 110 8.39 -1.30 -10.05
CA ARG A 110 9.44 -2.33 -10.16
C ARG A 110 10.79 -1.80 -9.69
N ASN A 111 11.53 -2.63 -8.98
CA ASN A 111 12.86 -2.33 -8.50
C ASN A 111 13.89 -2.66 -9.59
N PRO A 112 14.62 -1.66 -10.13
CA PRO A 112 15.64 -1.89 -11.17
C PRO A 112 16.87 -2.64 -10.63
N SER A 113 17.07 -2.65 -9.31
CA SER A 113 18.18 -3.36 -8.66
C SER A 113 17.84 -4.81 -8.31
N TYR A 114 16.64 -5.29 -8.64
CA TYR A 114 16.21 -6.64 -8.29
C TYR A 114 17.13 -7.70 -8.92
N ALA A 115 17.83 -8.45 -8.07
CA ALA A 115 18.77 -9.49 -8.46
C ALA A 115 18.67 -10.65 -7.45
N PRO A 116 17.63 -11.50 -7.56
CA PRO A 116 17.36 -12.54 -6.56
C PRO A 116 18.48 -13.58 -6.47
N SER A 117 19.17 -13.86 -7.58
CA SER A 117 20.30 -14.79 -7.61
C SER A 117 21.55 -14.28 -6.87
N ALA A 118 21.64 -12.97 -6.61
CA ALA A 118 22.73 -12.36 -5.85
C ALA A 118 22.41 -12.24 -4.35
N CYS A 119 21.19 -12.61 -3.94
CA CYS A 119 20.71 -12.48 -2.57
C CYS A 119 20.57 -13.85 -1.89
N PRO A 120 20.70 -13.91 -0.55
CA PRO A 120 20.38 -15.13 0.18
C PRO A 120 18.87 -15.41 0.15
N THR A 121 18.49 -16.69 0.12
CA THR A 121 17.09 -17.13 0.17
C THR A 121 16.38 -16.71 1.45
N ILE A 122 17.12 -16.66 2.56
CA ILE A 122 16.62 -16.24 3.87
C ILE A 122 17.26 -14.90 4.22
N LEU A 123 16.44 -13.87 4.37
CA LEU A 123 16.87 -12.56 4.84
C LEU A 123 16.85 -12.52 6.36
N VAL A 124 17.92 -12.02 6.97
CA VAL A 124 18.03 -11.83 8.42
C VAL A 124 18.27 -10.34 8.69
N PRO A 125 17.21 -9.55 8.92
CA PRO A 125 17.34 -8.11 9.12
C PRO A 125 17.95 -7.76 10.48
N VAL A 126 18.51 -6.56 10.57
CA VAL A 126 18.93 -5.92 11.82
C VAL A 126 17.73 -5.18 12.42
N PHE A 127 17.43 -5.48 13.68
CA PHE A 127 16.27 -4.93 14.42
C PHE A 127 16.67 -3.90 15.49
N SER A 128 17.91 -3.39 15.44
CA SER A 128 18.36 -2.35 16.38
C SER A 128 17.58 -1.07 16.13
N THR A 129 17.26 -0.33 17.19
CA THR A 129 16.60 0.99 17.04
C THR A 129 17.47 1.98 16.25
N GLN A 130 18.79 1.79 16.25
CA GLN A 130 19.73 2.61 15.49
C GLN A 130 19.70 2.32 13.98
N SER A 131 19.20 1.16 13.57
CA SER A 131 19.05 0.79 12.15
C SER A 131 17.65 1.07 11.61
N LEU A 132 16.73 1.54 12.45
CA LEU A 132 15.40 1.94 12.02
C LEU A 132 15.46 3.37 11.49
N GLU A 133 14.95 3.56 10.29
CA GLU A 133 14.83 4.89 9.69
C GLU A 133 13.35 5.23 9.52
N LEU A 134 13.02 6.51 9.66
CA LEU A 134 11.70 7.00 9.32
C LEU A 134 11.44 6.76 7.84
N TRP A 135 10.28 6.19 7.50
CA TRP A 135 9.84 6.05 6.12
C TRP A 135 9.41 7.41 5.53
N ALA A 136 10.41 8.24 5.22
CA ALA A 136 10.24 9.62 4.83
C ALA A 136 9.38 9.78 3.56
N LYS A 137 9.50 8.85 2.61
CA LYS A 137 8.74 8.86 1.36
C LYS A 137 7.22 8.84 1.58
N LEU A 138 6.75 8.19 2.64
CA LEU A 138 5.35 8.17 3.02
C LEU A 138 5.04 9.27 4.04
N PHE A 139 5.74 9.29 5.17
CA PHE A 139 5.37 10.13 6.32
C PHE A 139 5.76 11.60 6.17
N LEU A 140 6.76 11.92 5.34
CA LEU A 140 7.21 13.28 5.08
C LEU A 140 6.86 13.77 3.66
N ARG A 141 5.98 13.07 2.94
CA ARG A 141 5.58 13.43 1.56
C ARG A 141 4.99 14.82 1.40
N ASN A 142 4.33 15.31 2.45
CA ASN A 142 3.72 16.64 2.51
C ASN A 142 4.58 17.67 3.25
N CYS A 143 5.75 17.27 3.76
CA CYS A 143 6.65 18.17 4.47
C CYS A 143 7.41 19.03 3.45
N GLU A 144 7.27 20.35 3.51
CA GLU A 144 7.94 21.23 2.54
C GLU A 144 9.47 21.13 2.60
N PHE A 145 10.02 20.79 3.78
CA PHE A 145 11.45 20.62 4.00
C PHE A 145 12.05 19.36 3.35
N SER A 146 11.23 18.39 2.91
CA SER A 146 11.71 17.19 2.21
C SER A 146 11.79 17.37 0.70
N LYS A 147 11.25 18.47 0.16
CA LYS A 147 11.26 18.76 -1.29
C LYS A 147 12.58 19.44 -1.68
N PRO A 148 13.19 19.08 -2.82
CA PRO A 148 14.36 19.79 -3.32
C PRO A 148 14.03 21.28 -3.52
N PRO A 149 14.98 22.20 -3.27
CA PRO A 149 14.74 23.63 -3.37
C PRO A 149 14.28 23.98 -4.79
N GLY A 150 13.01 24.40 -4.93
CA GLY A 150 12.38 24.75 -6.21
C GLY A 150 10.93 24.27 -6.39
N PHE A 151 10.41 23.42 -5.50
CA PHE A 151 9.06 22.82 -5.62
C PHE A 151 7.95 23.51 -4.78
N ALA A 152 8.13 24.79 -4.42
CA ALA A 152 7.15 25.53 -3.64
C ALA A 152 5.92 25.93 -4.49
N ALA A 153 4.75 25.54 -3.97
CA ALA A 153 3.40 26.09 -4.20
C ALA A 153 2.66 25.78 -5.53
N PHE A 154 1.90 24.67 -5.50
CA PHE A 154 0.56 24.61 -6.10
C PHE A 154 -0.43 23.97 -5.11
N ALA A 155 -0.46 24.48 -3.88
CA ALA A 155 -1.58 24.24 -2.96
C ALA A 155 -2.47 25.48 -2.97
N MET A 156 -3.20 25.68 -4.07
CA MET A 156 -4.35 26.57 -4.09
C MET A 156 -5.61 25.72 -4.13
N ALA A 157 -6.43 25.91 -3.09
CA ALA A 157 -7.87 25.74 -3.01
C ALA A 157 -8.43 24.33 -3.18
N ALA A 158 -8.88 23.76 -2.07
CA ALA A 158 -10.13 23.00 -2.02
C ALA A 158 -11.13 23.81 -1.15
N PRO A 159 -12.44 23.75 -1.45
CA PRO A 159 -13.44 24.78 -1.11
C PRO A 159 -13.77 24.91 0.37
#